data_AF-A0A2G9U3U6-F1
#
_entry.id   AF-A0A2G9U3U6-F1
#
_cell.length_a   1.000
_cell.length_b   1.000
_cell.length_c   1.000
_cell.angle_alpha   90.00
_cell.angle_beta   90.00
_cell.angle_gamma   90.00
#
_symmetry.space_group_name_H-M   'P 1'
#
loop_
_entity.id
_entity.type
_entity.pdbx_description
1 polymer ?
#
loop_
_entity_poly.entity_id
_entity_poly.type
_entity_poly.pdbx_seq_one_letter_code
_entity_poly.pdbx_strand_id
1 'polypeptide(L)'
;MSQIGKDSVLFAHRNKVVITNLEGCEKTKLAVFTFNFLIEYVHCMPDSILAFHSHGVQGRCLTNNTVTQDISDMSKIYRVIGNDRVIVLKSHPLCSCEKSDVCLLTGHEATPTE
;
A
#
# COMPACT_ATOMS: atom_id res chain seq x y z
N MET A 1 8.63 11.13 4.88
CA MET A 1 8.07 10.89 3.53
C MET A 1 9.20 10.48 2.60
N SER A 2 9.27 9.21 2.19
CA SER A 2 10.22 8.77 1.16
C SER A 2 9.66 9.06 -0.23
N GLN A 3 10.45 9.70 -1.09
CA GLN A 3 10.10 9.86 -2.50
C GLN A 3 10.49 8.60 -3.28
N ILE A 4 9.63 8.17 -4.21
CA ILE A 4 9.91 7.07 -5.15
C ILE A 4 11.01 7.45 -6.16
N GLY A 5 11.29 8.76 -6.28
CA GLY A 5 12.27 9.37 -7.17
C GLY A 5 11.92 10.84 -7.43
N LYS A 6 12.93 11.66 -7.74
CA LYS A 6 12.78 13.12 -7.92
C LYS A 6 11.81 13.52 -9.04
N ASP A 7 11.74 12.73 -10.10
CA ASP A 7 10.89 12.99 -11.28
C ASP A 7 9.97 11.81 -11.53
N SER A 8 9.26 11.38 -10.49
CA SER A 8 8.39 10.21 -10.55
C SER A 8 7.04 10.50 -9.92
N VAL A 9 5.98 10.15 -10.63
CA VAL A 9 4.59 10.24 -10.15
C VAL A 9 4.03 8.84 -10.03
N LEU A 10 3.46 8.55 -8.86
CA LEU A 10 2.69 7.33 -8.63
C LEU A 10 1.21 7.68 -8.62
N PHE A 11 0.41 6.95 -9.38
CA PHE A 11 -1.04 7.01 -9.30
C PHE A 11 -1.63 5.61 -9.21
N ALA A 12 -2.75 5.51 -8.50
CA ALA A 12 -3.49 4.27 -8.34
C ALA A 12 -4.88 4.41 -8.94
N HIS A 13 -5.29 3.43 -9.74
CA HIS A 13 -6.63 3.38 -10.29
C HIS A 13 -7.11 1.93 -10.38
N ARG A 14 -8.29 1.66 -9.80
CA ARG A 14 -8.86 0.32 -9.67
C ARG A 14 -7.88 -0.63 -9.01
N ASN A 15 -7.36 -1.60 -9.75
CA ASN A 15 -6.45 -2.63 -9.27
C ASN A 15 -5.01 -2.41 -9.75
N LYS A 16 -4.68 -1.21 -10.24
CA LYS A 16 -3.36 -0.91 -10.78
C LYS A 16 -2.72 0.27 -10.05
N VAL A 17 -1.42 0.14 -9.81
CA VAL A 17 -0.53 1.24 -9.46
C VAL A 17 0.44 1.45 -10.61
N VAL A 18 0.57 2.69 -11.05
CA VAL A 18 1.44 3.06 -12.17
C VAL A 18 2.42 4.12 -11.72
N ILE A 19 3.69 3.92 -12.08
CA ILE A 19 4.80 4.86 -11.83
C ILE A 19 5.27 5.41 -13.16
N THR A 20 5.16 6.73 -13.32
CA THR A 20 5.58 7.43 -14.53
C THR A 20 6.58 8.52 -14.20
N ASN A 21 7.30 9.02 -15.20
CA ASN A 21 7.97 10.31 -15.10
C ASN A 21 6.93 11.46 -15.16
N LEU A 22 7.38 12.70 -15.04
CA LEU A 22 6.50 13.87 -15.11
C LEU A 22 5.82 14.07 -16.48
N GLU A 23 6.30 13.39 -17.52
CA GLU A 23 5.75 13.42 -18.89
C GLU A 23 4.71 12.30 -19.11
N GLY A 24 4.48 11.43 -18.11
CA GLY A 24 3.57 10.29 -18.22
C GLY A 24 4.19 9.03 -18.85
N CYS A 25 5.49 9.03 -19.10
CA CYS A 25 6.21 7.88 -19.64
C CYS A 25 6.64 6.92 -18.53
N GLU A 26 6.56 5.62 -18.81
CA GLU A 26 7.03 4.58 -17.89
C GLU A 26 8.55 4.67 -17.70
N LYS A 27 8.98 4.80 -16.44
CA LYS A 27 10.40 4.97 -16.11
C LYS A 27 11.18 3.65 -16.16
N THR A 28 10.50 2.53 -15.93
CA THR A 28 11.08 1.18 -15.89
C THR A 28 10.06 0.19 -16.46
N LYS A 29 10.51 -1.02 -16.84
CA LYS A 29 9.61 -2.12 -17.22
C LYS A 29 8.66 -2.56 -16.10
N LEU A 30 8.95 -2.20 -14.85
CA LEU A 30 8.15 -2.46 -13.66
C LEU A 30 7.29 -1.25 -13.26
N ALA A 31 6.95 -0.38 -14.21
CA ALA A 31 6.13 0.80 -13.95
C ALA A 31 4.69 0.45 -13.52
N VAL A 32 4.17 -0.74 -13.84
CA VAL A 32 2.77 -1.11 -13.61
C VAL A 32 2.67 -2.31 -12.67
N PHE A 33 2.04 -2.11 -11.52
CA PHE A 33 1.74 -3.15 -10.54
C PHE A 33 0.25 -3.48 -10.61
N THR A 34 -0.09 -4.73 -10.90
CA THR A 34 -1.48 -5.19 -10.97
C THR A 34 -1.82 -6.08 -9.79
N PHE A 35 -2.82 -5.66 -9.02
CA PHE A 35 -3.37 -6.36 -7.87
C PHE A 35 -4.62 -7.16 -8.28
N ASN A 36 -4.95 -8.18 -7.50
CA ASN A 36 -6.15 -9.00 -7.67
C ASN A 36 -7.38 -8.43 -6.93
N PHE A 37 -7.30 -7.19 -6.44
CA PHE A 37 -8.34 -6.49 -5.70
C PHE A 37 -8.44 -5.02 -6.11
N LEU A 38 -9.55 -4.37 -5.75
CA LEU A 38 -9.69 -2.91 -5.87
C LEU A 38 -8.91 -2.22 -4.77
N ILE A 39 -8.05 -1.28 -5.18
CA ILE A 39 -7.21 -0.51 -4.29
C ILE A 39 -8.03 0.66 -3.75
N GLU A 40 -8.09 0.78 -2.43
CA GLU A 40 -8.74 1.90 -1.75
C GLU A 40 -7.72 2.96 -1.31
N TYR A 41 -6.49 2.54 -1.04
CA TYR A 41 -5.40 3.43 -0.65
C TYR A 41 -4.05 2.85 -1.03
N VAL A 42 -3.08 3.71 -1.35
CA VAL A 42 -1.70 3.30 -1.61
C VAL A 42 -0.74 4.10 -0.75
N HIS A 43 0.19 3.38 -0.13
CA HIS A 43 1.35 3.97 0.52
C HIS A 43 2.61 3.55 -0.22
N CYS A 44 3.43 4.52 -0.61
CA CYS A 44 4.72 4.27 -1.24
C CYS A 44 5.83 4.33 -0.21
N MET A 45 6.68 3.31 -0.19
CA MET A 45 7.90 3.21 0.59
C MET A 45 9.13 3.27 -0.34
N PRO A 46 10.36 3.38 0.17
CA PRO A 46 11.56 3.48 -0.68
C PRO A 46 11.76 2.29 -1.62
N ASP A 47 11.40 1.09 -1.17
CA ASP A 47 11.68 -0.19 -1.83
C ASP A 47 10.42 -0.97 -2.22
N SER A 48 9.25 -0.48 -1.82
CA SER A 48 8.00 -1.23 -1.89
C SER A 48 6.76 -0.31 -1.98
N ILE A 49 5.65 -0.91 -2.41
CA ILE A 49 4.32 -0.30 -2.43
C ILE A 49 3.41 -1.13 -1.54
N LEU A 50 2.69 -0.47 -0.63
CA LEU A 50 1.57 -1.06 0.10
C LEU A 50 0.26 -0.64 -0.55
N ALA A 51 -0.50 -1.60 -1.07
CA ALA A 51 -1.84 -1.38 -1.60
C ALA A 51 -2.87 -1.93 -0.62
N PHE A 52 -3.74 -1.06 -0.14
CA PHE A 52 -4.79 -1.38 0.81
C PHE A 52 -6.10 -1.66 0.09
N HIS A 53 -6.82 -2.67 0.56
CA HIS A 53 -8.19 -2.97 0.21
C HIS A 53 -9.04 -3.04 1.47
N SER A 54 -10.35 -3.16 1.32
CA SER A 54 -11.29 -3.18 2.44
C SER A 54 -10.96 -4.21 3.52
N HIS A 55 -10.26 -5.30 3.21
CA HIS A 55 -10.01 -6.41 4.14
C HIS A 55 -8.54 -6.53 4.54
N GLY A 56 -7.66 -5.61 4.13
CA GLY A 56 -6.25 -5.85 4.30
C GLY A 56 -5.32 -4.99 3.47
N VAL A 57 -4.09 -5.47 3.35
CA VAL A 57 -2.99 -4.80 2.66
C VAL A 57 -2.08 -5.82 2.01
N GLN A 58 -1.68 -5.54 0.78
CA GLN A 58 -0.62 -6.28 0.08
C GLN A 58 0.56 -5.36 -0.21
N GLY A 59 1.73 -5.77 0.24
CA GLY A 59 3.01 -5.14 -0.05
C GLY A 59 3.70 -5.78 -1.23
N ARG A 60 4.26 -4.98 -2.13
CA ARG A 60 5.06 -5.46 -3.26
C ARG A 60 6.37 -4.70 -3.39
N CYS A 61 7.45 -5.40 -3.69
CA CYS A 61 8.74 -4.79 -3.94
C CYS A 61 8.78 -4.06 -5.29
N LEU A 62 9.32 -2.84 -5.31
CA LEU A 62 9.40 -1.98 -6.48
C LEU A 62 10.33 -2.52 -7.58
N THR A 63 11.34 -3.31 -7.23
CA THR A 63 12.39 -3.74 -8.16
C THR A 63 12.04 -5.03 -8.89
N ASN A 64 11.26 -5.92 -8.26
CA ASN A 64 10.95 -7.25 -8.78
C ASN A 64 9.46 -7.64 -8.67
N ASN A 65 8.60 -6.77 -8.13
CA ASN A 65 7.16 -7.00 -7.97
C ASN A 65 6.82 -8.25 -7.13
N THR A 66 7.76 -8.76 -6.34
CA THR A 66 7.48 -9.85 -5.40
C THR A 66 6.55 -9.35 -4.30
N VAL A 67 5.61 -10.19 -3.90
CA VAL A 67 4.76 -9.90 -2.74
C VAL A 67 5.61 -10.03 -1.49
N THR A 68 5.76 -8.94 -0.74
CA THR A 68 6.53 -8.87 0.51
C THR A 68 5.64 -9.00 1.73
N GLN A 69 4.38 -8.60 1.61
CA GLN A 69 3.37 -8.66 2.66
C GLN A 69 2.02 -9.00 2.05
N ASP A 70 1.24 -9.84 2.71
CA ASP A 70 -0.14 -10.12 2.35
C ASP A 70 -0.94 -10.37 3.64
N ILE A 71 -1.62 -9.32 4.10
CA ILE A 71 -2.44 -9.36 5.31
C ILE A 71 -3.88 -9.22 4.86
N SER A 72 -4.71 -10.20 5.21
CA SER A 72 -6.13 -10.21 4.88
C SER A 72 -6.95 -10.76 6.05
N ASP A 73 -7.98 -10.03 6.43
CA ASP A 73 -8.97 -10.43 7.44
C ASP A 73 -10.38 -10.09 6.92
N MET A 74 -11.06 -11.13 6.44
CA MET A 74 -12.41 -11.00 5.85
C MET A 74 -13.51 -10.74 6.91
N SER A 75 -13.19 -10.83 8.20
CA SER A 75 -14.14 -10.54 9.28
C SER A 75 -14.30 -9.04 9.55
N LYS A 76 -13.40 -8.21 9.02
CA LYS A 76 -13.35 -6.77 9.26
C LYS A 76 -13.24 -5.97 7.97
N ILE A 77 -13.66 -4.72 8.06
CA ILE A 77 -13.38 -3.68 7.07
C ILE A 77 -12.38 -2.71 7.66
N TYR A 78 -11.35 -2.38 6.89
CA TYR A 78 -10.29 -1.43 7.22
C TYR A 78 -10.36 -0.24 6.28
N ARG A 79 -10.09 0.95 6.82
CA ARG A 79 -9.93 2.18 6.05
C ARG A 79 -8.77 2.99 6.60
N VAL A 80 -7.87 3.42 5.71
CA VAL A 80 -6.79 4.34 6.09
C VAL A 80 -7.36 5.71 6.46
N ILE A 81 -7.01 6.19 7.65
CA ILE A 81 -7.44 7.49 8.19
C ILE A 81 -6.26 8.43 8.50
N GLY A 82 -5.01 7.96 8.40
CA GLY A 82 -3.81 8.78 8.56
C GLY A 82 -2.54 8.05 8.11
N ASN A 83 -1.51 8.80 7.69
CA ASN A 83 -0.28 8.25 7.11
C ASN A 83 1.00 9.06 7.40
N ASP A 84 1.08 9.76 8.54
CA ASP A 84 2.23 10.63 8.83
C ASP A 84 3.49 9.84 9.20
N ARG A 85 3.58 9.39 10.46
CA ARG A 85 4.69 8.52 10.94
C ARG A 85 4.35 7.04 10.87
N VAL A 86 3.08 6.74 11.07
CA VAL A 86 2.51 5.40 11.10
C VAL A 86 1.21 5.43 10.31
N ILE A 87 0.91 4.36 9.60
CA ILE A 87 -0.38 4.25 8.91
C ILE A 87 -1.43 3.89 9.97
N VAL A 88 -2.44 4.75 10.07
CA VAL A 88 -3.56 4.60 11.00
C VAL A 88 -4.75 4.08 10.22
N LEU A 89 -5.31 2.97 10.67
CA LEU A 89 -6.47 2.32 10.10
C LEU A 89 -7.65 2.45 11.07
N LYS A 90 -8.81 2.87 10.57
CA LYS A 90 -10.08 2.59 11.23
C LYS A 90 -10.49 1.19 10.83
N SER A 91 -10.89 0.35 11.78
CA SER A 91 -11.46 -0.96 11.50
C SER A 91 -12.86 -1.09 12.09
N HIS A 92 -13.73 -1.88 11.47
CA HIS A 92 -14.99 -2.32 12.07
C HIS A 92 -15.35 -3.75 11.61
N PRO A 93 -16.05 -4.54 12.44
CA PRO A 93 -16.51 -5.86 12.05
C PRO A 93 -17.47 -5.79 10.85
N LEU A 94 -17.45 -6.83 10.00
CA LEU A 94 -18.39 -6.96 8.90
C LEU A 94 -19.83 -7.20 9.39
N CYS A 95 -19.97 -7.96 10.48
CA CYS A 95 -21.26 -8.34 11.06
C CYS A 95 -21.94 -7.21 11.86
N SER A 96 -21.23 -6.13 12.20
CA SER A 96 -21.78 -5.02 12.99
C SER A 96 -20.98 -3.74 12.76
N CYS A 97 -21.63 -2.68 12.26
CA CYS A 97 -20.98 -1.37 12.06
C CYS A 97 -20.95 -0.49 13.33
N GLU A 98 -21.48 -0.97 14.45
CA GLU A 98 -21.69 -0.16 15.65
C GLU A 98 -20.42 0.09 16.48
N LYS A 99 -19.38 -0.71 16.30
CA LYS A 99 -18.10 -0.58 17.01
C LYS A 99 -16.96 -0.43 16.00
N SER A 100 -16.19 0.64 16.14
CA SER A 100 -14.98 0.88 15.34
C SER A 100 -13.77 0.90 16.26
N ASP A 101 -12.72 0.23 15.84
CA ASP A 101 -11.41 0.25 16.50
C ASP A 101 -10.40 1.03 15.66
N VAL A 102 -9.35 1.51 16.30
CA VAL A 102 -8.21 2.15 15.63
C VAL A 102 -7.02 1.18 15.68
N CYS A 103 -6.46 0.87 14.52
CA CYS A 103 -5.30 0.00 14.36
C CYS A 103 -4.13 0.82 13.82
N LEU A 104 -2.92 0.48 14.27
CA LEU A 104 -1.68 1.08 13.80
C LEU A 104 -0.91 0.04 13.00
N LEU A 105 -0.60 0.34 11.74
CA LEU A 105 0.25 -0.51 10.92
C LEU A 105 1.69 0.00 11.03
N THR A 106 2.50 -0.72 11.80
CA THR A 106 3.93 -0.44 12.02
C THR A 106 4.78 -1.42 11.22
N GLY A 107 5.82 -0.94 10.54
CA GLY A 107 6.82 -1.81 9.91
C GLY A 107 7.88 -2.29 10.91
N HIS A 108 8.52 -3.41 10.59
CA HIS A 108 9.81 -3.79 11.18
C HIS A 108 10.86 -3.55 10.09
N GLU A 109 11.77 -2.59 10.28
CA GLU A 109 12.99 -2.57 9.48
C GLU A 109 13.81 -3.79 9.94
N ALA A 110 13.93 -4.80 9.09
CA ALA A 110 14.91 -5.86 9.34
C ALA A 110 16.28 -5.18 9.39
N THR A 111 16.94 -5.25 10.53
CA THR A 111 18.31 -4.79 10.70
C THR A 111 19.15 -5.43 9.59
N PRO A 112 19.91 -4.67 8.78
CA PRO A 112 20.79 -5.26 7.79
C PRO A 112 21.78 -6.15 8.53
N THR A 113 21.80 -7.44 8.21
CA THR A 113 22.88 -8.32 8.65
C THR A 113 24.14 -7.85 7.94
N GLU A 114 25.12 -7.36 8.72
CA GLU A 114 26.47 -7.02 8.25
C GLU A 114 27.19 -8.21 7.60
#